data_AF-A0A535GW32-F1
#
_entry.id   AF-A0A535GW32-F1
#
_cell.length_a   1.000
_cell.length_b   1.000
_cell.length_c   1.000
_cell.angle_alpha   90.00
_cell.angle_beta   90.00
_cell.angle_gamma   90.00
#
_symmetry.space_group_name_H-M   'P 1'
#
loop_
_entity.id
_entity.type
_entity.pdbx_description
1 polymer ?
#
loop_
_entity_poly.entity_id
_entity_poly.type
_entity_poly.pdbx_seq_one_letter_code
_entity_poly.pdbx_strand_id
1 'polypeptide(L)'
;MADRLLLRGGSVVSMDPKVGDLPKGDVLIEGDKIAKIAPRIEAEAQVIDVTGDIVIPGFIDSHRHTWECAIRGCAPNATLDD
;
A
#
# COMPACT_ATOMS: atom_id res chain seq x y z
N MET A 1 -24.05 -0.15 -6.48
CA MET A 1 -23.15 -1.15 -5.86
C MET A 1 -21.85 -0.43 -5.58
N ALA A 2 -21.22 -0.61 -4.42
CA ALA A 2 -19.88 -0.06 -4.21
C ALA A 2 -18.90 -0.82 -5.12
N ASP A 3 -17.93 -0.13 -5.71
CA ASP A 3 -16.88 -0.77 -6.50
C ASP A 3 -16.08 -1.72 -5.61
N ARG A 4 -15.94 -2.98 -6.03
CA ARG A 4 -15.24 -4.03 -5.29
C ARG A 4 -14.01 -4.49 -6.06
N LEU A 5 -12.88 -4.50 -5.39
CA LEU A 5 -11.59 -4.94 -5.93
C LEU A 5 -11.00 -6.02 -5.02
N LEU A 6 -10.55 -7.12 -5.62
CA LEU A 6 -9.85 -8.20 -4.95
C LEU A 6 -8.42 -8.28 -5.45
N LEU A 7 -7.46 -7.99 -4.57
CA LEU A 7 -6.06 -8.35 -4.78
C LEU A 7 -5.89 -9.81 -4.38
N ARG A 8 -5.39 -10.65 -5.28
CA ARG A 8 -5.34 -12.10 -5.09
C ARG A 8 -3.92 -12.66 -5.06
N GLY A 9 -3.63 -13.47 -4.05
CA GLY A 9 -2.45 -14.33 -4.00
C GLY A 9 -1.11 -13.66 -3.66
N GLY A 10 -1.10 -12.42 -3.20
CA GLY A 10 0.13 -11.68 -2.87
C GLY A 10 0.69 -12.01 -1.48
N SER A 11 1.95 -11.64 -1.23
CA SER A 11 2.51 -11.64 0.13
C SER A 11 2.02 -10.41 0.88
N VAL A 12 1.10 -10.57 1.82
CA VAL A 12 0.50 -9.45 2.55
C VAL A 12 1.27 -9.20 3.85
N VAL A 13 1.88 -8.03 3.97
CA VAL A 13 2.53 -7.57 5.21
C VAL A 13 1.64 -6.46 5.79
N SER A 14 0.83 -6.79 6.79
CA SER A 14 -0.30 -5.94 7.18
C SER A 14 0.09 -4.79 8.12
N MET A 15 1.19 -4.95 8.87
CA MET A 15 1.53 -4.10 10.02
C MET A 15 0.45 -4.05 11.12
N ASP A 16 -0.55 -4.94 11.08
CA ASP A 16 -1.60 -5.08 12.09
C ASP A 16 -1.41 -6.43 12.82
N PRO A 17 -1.07 -6.44 14.13
CA PRO A 17 -0.91 -7.67 14.90
C PRO A 17 -2.12 -8.60 14.91
N LYS A 18 -3.34 -8.08 14.66
CA LYS A 18 -4.57 -8.89 14.60
C LYS A 18 -4.72 -9.63 13.28
N VAL A 19 -4.17 -9.10 12.20
CA VAL A 19 -4.18 -9.72 10.87
C VAL A 19 -2.96 -10.61 10.70
N GLY A 20 -1.80 -10.14 11.18
CA GLY A 20 -0.50 -10.77 10.95
C GLY A 20 -0.05 -10.66 9.51
N ASP A 21 1.02 -11.37 9.18
CA ASP A 21 1.55 -11.44 7.82
C ASP A 21 1.06 -12.72 7.14
N LEU A 22 0.67 -12.61 5.87
CA LEU A 22 0.24 -13.72 5.05
C LEU A 22 1.25 -13.91 3.91
N PRO A 23 2.06 -14.99 3.91
CA PRO A 23 2.95 -15.30 2.79
C PRO A 23 2.22 -15.47 1.45
N LYS A 24 0.92 -15.80 1.52
CA LYS A 24 0.00 -15.81 0.40
C LYS A 24 -1.39 -15.44 0.92
N GLY A 25 -1.92 -14.31 0.46
CA GLY A 25 -3.20 -13.79 0.93
C GLY A 25 -3.93 -12.95 -0.11
N ASP A 26 -5.21 -12.75 0.19
CA ASP A 26 -6.14 -11.96 -0.59
C ASP A 26 -6.55 -10.72 0.23
N VAL A 27 -6.70 -9.58 -0.44
CA VAL A 27 -7.19 -8.32 0.13
C VAL A 27 -8.39 -7.84 -0.66
N LEU A 28 -9.55 -7.80 -0.02
CA LEU A 28 -10.79 -7.28 -0.59
C LEU A 28 -10.98 -5.83 -0.17
N ILE A 29 -11.18 -4.98 -1.17
CA ILE A 29 -11.42 -3.55 -1.04
C ILE A 29 -12.84 -3.26 -1.53
N GLU A 30 -13.58 -2.47 -0.77
CA GLU A 30 -14.91 -1.97 -1.13
C GLU A 30 -14.90 -0.44 -1.01
N GLY A 31 -15.00 0.24 -2.16
CA GLY A 31 -14.84 1.70 -2.22
C GLY A 31 -13.46 2.13 -1.70
N ASP A 32 -13.45 2.90 -0.61
CA ASP A 32 -12.26 3.48 0.03
C ASP A 32 -11.75 2.67 1.24
N LYS A 33 -12.33 1.49 1.51
CA LYS A 33 -12.01 0.68 2.69
C LYS A 33 -11.55 -0.72 2.35
N ILE A 34 -10.63 -1.22 3.16
CA ILE A 34 -10.32 -2.66 3.21
C ILE A 34 -11.48 -3.35 3.91
N ALA A 35 -12.23 -4.17 3.18
CA ALA A 35 -13.36 -4.91 3.71
C ALA A 35 -12.93 -6.21 4.38
N LYS A 36 -11.89 -6.88 3.85
CA LYS A 36 -11.40 -8.15 4.40
C LYS A 36 -9.97 -8.46 3.94
N ILE A 37 -9.19 -9.07 4.84
CA ILE A 37 -7.91 -9.69 4.54
C ILE A 37 -7.99 -11.15 5.01
N ALA A 38 -7.61 -12.11 4.16
CA ALA A 38 -7.60 -13.53 4.51
C ALA A 38 -6.71 -14.33 3.54
N PRO A 39 -6.29 -15.56 3.88
CA PRO A 39 -5.53 -16.41 2.95
C PRO A 39 -6.24 -16.68 1.60
N ARG A 40 -7.57 -16.65 1.61
CA ARG A 40 -8.42 -16.80 0.42
C ARG A 40 -9.74 -16.08 0.63
N ILE A 41 -10.18 -15.31 -0.36
CA ILE A 41 -11.49 -14.64 -0.35
C ILE A 41 -12.23 -14.98 -1.65
N GLU A 42 -13.50 -15.38 -1.50
CA GLU A 42 -14.44 -15.48 -2.60
C GLU A 42 -15.41 -14.30 -2.52
N ALA A 43 -15.46 -13.51 -3.59
CA ALA A 43 -16.31 -12.33 -3.70
C ALA A 43 -16.54 -12.01 -5.18
N GLU A 44 -17.73 -11.51 -5.52
CA GLU A 44 -17.98 -10.86 -6.80
C GLU A 44 -17.31 -9.47 -6.77
N ALA A 45 -16.18 -9.35 -7.46
CA ALA A 45 -15.33 -8.18 -7.49
C ALA A 45 -14.46 -8.21 -8.76
N GLN A 46 -13.92 -7.07 -9.16
CA GLN A 46 -12.81 -7.05 -10.10
C GLN A 46 -11.59 -7.71 -9.43
N VAL A 47 -10.92 -8.63 -10.13
CA VAL A 47 -9.76 -9.35 -9.58
C VAL A 47 -8.48 -8.85 -10.23
N ILE A 48 -7.48 -8.57 -9.40
CA ILE A 48 -6.08 -8.37 -9.82
C ILE A 48 -5.25 -9.47 -9.18
N ASP A 49 -4.62 -10.30 -10.00
CA ASP A 49 -3.64 -11.29 -9.54
C ASP A 49 -2.32 -10.57 -9.23
N VAL A 50 -1.87 -10.70 -8.00
CA VAL A 50 -0.63 -10.10 -7.47
C VAL A 50 0.31 -11.21 -6.95
N THR A 51 0.19 -12.41 -7.50
CA THR A 51 1.08 -13.54 -7.17
C THR A 51 2.53 -13.18 -7.48
N GLY A 52 3.40 -13.29 -6.47
CA GLY A 52 4.81 -12.91 -6.56
C GLY A 52 5.10 -11.47 -6.12
N ASP A 53 4.05 -10.65 -5.92
CA ASP A 53 4.17 -9.30 -5.41
C ASP A 53 3.96 -9.24 -3.88
N ILE A 54 4.33 -8.09 -3.30
CA ILE A 54 4.12 -7.77 -1.90
C ILE A 54 3.02 -6.71 -1.79
N VAL A 55 2.00 -6.98 -0.97
CA VAL A 55 0.95 -6.03 -0.63
C VAL A 55 1.24 -5.48 0.77
N ILE A 56 1.56 -4.19 0.84
CA ILE A 56 1.86 -3.47 2.09
C ILE A 56 0.97 -2.22 2.20
N PRO A 57 0.77 -1.65 3.40
CA PRO A 57 0.23 -0.31 3.55
C PRO A 57 1.02 0.69 2.70
N GLY A 58 0.32 1.65 2.10
CA GLY A 58 0.97 2.74 1.37
C GLY A 58 1.88 3.55 2.30
N PHE A 59 3.04 3.97 1.80
CA PHE A 59 3.95 4.81 2.58
C PHE A 59 3.31 6.15 2.93
N ILE A 60 3.55 6.60 4.16
CA ILE A 60 3.12 7.91 4.66
C ILE A 60 4.35 8.82 4.72
N ASP A 61 4.37 9.83 3.86
CA ASP A 61 5.36 10.92 3.90
C ASP A 61 4.84 12.00 4.86
N SER A 62 5.42 12.07 6.06
CA SER A 62 4.98 12.98 7.12
C SER A 62 5.46 14.42 6.93
N HIS A 63 6.49 14.64 6.11
CA HIS A 63 7.07 15.97 5.95
C HIS A 63 7.78 16.08 4.61
N ARG A 64 7.23 16.93 3.73
CA ARG A 64 7.84 17.26 2.45
C ARG A 64 7.57 18.69 2.01
N HIS A 65 8.60 19.35 1.52
CA HIS A 65 8.48 20.60 0.76
C HIS A 65 8.38 20.26 -0.72
N THR A 66 7.15 20.13 -1.24
CA THR A 66 6.94 19.73 -2.64
C THR A 66 7.46 20.76 -3.65
N TRP A 67 7.48 22.04 -3.28
CA TRP A 67 8.00 23.13 -4.11
C TRP A 67 9.52 23.02 -4.36
N GLU A 68 10.27 22.41 -3.44
CA GLU A 68 11.72 22.24 -3.58
C GLU A 68 12.12 21.18 -4.62
N CYS A 69 11.16 20.39 -5.14
CA CYS A 69 11.45 19.42 -6.21
C CYS A 69 12.11 20.07 -7.44
N ALA A 70 11.79 21.32 -7.75
CA ALA A 70 12.37 22.05 -8.88
C ALA A 70 13.87 22.36 -8.69
N ILE A 71 14.35 22.41 -7.44
CA ILE A 71 15.74 22.73 -7.08
C ILE A 71 16.48 21.50 -6.51
N ARG A 72 15.98 20.29 -6.80
CA ARG A 72 16.58 19.04 -6.32
C ARG A 72 18.04 18.97 -6.77
N GLY A 73 18.95 18.90 -5.79
CA GLY A 73 20.38 18.80 -6.03
C GLY A 73 21.09 20.14 -6.26
N CYS A 74 20.42 21.28 -6.16
CA CYS A 74 21.04 22.60 -6.33
C CYS A 74 21.98 23.00 -5.16
N ALA A 75 21.82 22.40 -3.99
CA ALA A 75 22.59 22.72 -2.79
C ALA A 75 23.11 21.45 -2.10
N PRO A 76 23.96 20.63 -2.74
CA PRO A 76 24.33 19.30 -2.25
C PRO A 76 25.23 19.33 -1.00
N ASN A 77 25.96 20.45 -0.78
CA ASN A 77 26.89 20.65 0.34
C ASN A 77 26.58 21.92 1.14
N ALA A 78 25.35 22.44 1.08
CA ALA A 78 24.94 23.59 1.89
C ALA A 78 24.49 23.13 3.28
N THR A 79 24.92 23.84 4.31
CA THR A 79 24.41 23.71 5.68
C THR A 79 23.34 24.76 5.93
N LEU A 80 22.42 24.49 6.85
CA LEU A 80 21.37 25.45 7.22
C LEU A 80 21.90 26.62 8.07
N ASP A 81 23.16 26.53 8.52
CA ASP A 81 23.80 27.50 9.40
C ASP A 81 24.53 28.61 8.62
N ASP A 82 24.04 29.84 8.80
CA ASP A 82 24.76 31.02 9.30
C ASP A 82 23.80 31.81 10.22
#